data_AF-I7ZUP1-F1
#
_entry.id   AF-I7ZUP1-F1
#
_cell.length_a   1.000
_cell.length_b   1.000
_cell.length_c   1.000
_cell.angle_alpha   90.00
_cell.angle_beta   90.00
_cell.angle_gamma   90.00
#
_symmetry.space_group_name_H-M   'P 1'
#
loop_
_entity.id
_entity.type
_entity.pdbx_description
1 polymer ?
#
loop_
_entity_poly.entity_id
_entity_poly.type
_entity_poly.pdbx_seq_one_letter_code
_entity_poly.pdbx_strand_id
1 'polypeptide(L)'
;MKLNLIVFFLFIFSFAAASPVAETDEVDGLEARDADIYEKGLYERDSSPEPFQHDHKCNQQESRCEPGHWNSNSCKCNGKWCDQFDPNCNNWSWNKCKCIKKCDGPDRHCKPGDWDWNSCRCKGKWCGNYDSNCNNWSWNKCKCKKVCNEADRHCKPSDWDWNSCRCKGRWCGNYDSNCKNWNWNTCQCKKVCHQADPHCKPQDWDWNNCRCRGKWCDNFQPNCNNWNWDNCRCKHHKS
;
A
#
# COMPACT_ATOMS: atom_id res chain seq x y z
N MET A 1 -33.98 25.32 1.56
CA MET A 1 -34.24 26.75 1.87
C MET A 1 -33.70 27.06 3.26
N LYS A 2 -33.04 28.23 3.41
CA LYS A 2 -32.52 28.88 4.64
C LYS A 2 -31.21 28.26 5.20
N LEU A 3 -30.00 28.68 4.80
CA LEU A 3 -29.31 29.99 4.90
C LEU A 3 -29.20 30.52 6.34
N ASN A 4 -27.99 30.54 6.89
CA ASN A 4 -27.51 31.57 7.82
C ASN A 4 -26.00 31.76 7.63
N LEU A 5 -25.73 32.78 6.81
CA LEU A 5 -24.47 33.48 6.61
C LEU A 5 -24.51 34.70 7.55
N ILE A 6 -23.33 35.15 8.00
CA ILE A 6 -23.04 36.50 8.55
C ILE A 6 -23.12 36.68 10.08
N VAL A 7 -21.93 36.71 10.69
CA VAL A 7 -21.50 37.72 11.69
C VAL A 7 -20.06 38.11 11.28
N PHE A 8 -19.89 39.05 10.34
CA PHE A 8 -19.36 40.41 10.56
C PHE A 8 -18.34 40.51 11.71
N PHE A 9 -17.05 40.61 11.36
CA PHE A 9 -16.30 41.88 11.32
C PHE A 9 -16.17 42.54 12.69
N LEU A 10 -14.95 42.49 13.25
CA LEU A 10 -14.23 43.59 13.92
C LEU A 10 -13.00 43.01 14.64
N PHE A 11 -11.82 43.12 14.04
CA PHE A 11 -10.56 43.40 14.74
C PHE A 11 -9.54 43.86 13.68
N ILE A 12 -9.70 45.13 13.29
CA ILE A 12 -8.67 45.91 12.60
C ILE A 12 -7.85 46.62 13.69
N PHE A 13 -6.56 46.82 13.39
CA PHE A 13 -5.60 47.74 14.00
C PHE A 13 -4.79 47.27 15.22
N SER A 14 -3.57 46.81 14.90
CA SER A 14 -2.36 47.31 15.56
C SER A 14 -1.40 47.87 14.49
N PHE A 15 -1.25 49.19 14.46
CA PHE A 15 -0.15 49.97 13.87
C PHE A 15 1.19 49.56 14.53
N ALA A 16 2.27 49.26 13.80
CA ALA A 16 3.24 50.14 13.10
C ALA A 16 4.48 50.53 13.94
N ALA A 17 5.55 50.90 13.22
CA ALA A 17 6.91 51.33 13.61
C ALA A 17 7.92 50.18 13.77
N ALA A 18 9.10 50.17 13.14
CA ALA A 18 9.95 51.20 12.51
C ALA A 18 10.96 50.46 11.59
N SER A 19 11.70 50.99 10.61
CA SER A 19 11.78 52.24 9.83
C SER A 19 12.79 51.93 8.69
N PRO A 20 12.83 52.73 7.61
CA PRO A 20 13.66 52.49 6.43
C PRO A 20 15.08 53.03 6.61
N VAL A 21 16.05 52.47 5.89
CA VAL A 21 17.38 53.09 5.69
C VAL A 21 17.33 53.86 4.37
N ALA A 22 17.45 55.18 4.47
CA ALA A 22 17.61 56.11 3.38
C ALA A 22 19.10 56.30 3.03
N GLU A 23 19.34 56.37 1.73
CA GLU A 23 20.26 57.20 0.94
C GLU A 23 21.46 57.91 1.57
N THR A 24 22.55 57.95 0.80
CA THR A 24 23.35 59.17 0.62
C THR A 24 23.61 59.41 -0.86
N ASP A 25 23.34 60.64 -1.24
CA ASP A 25 23.44 61.28 -2.54
C ASP A 25 24.87 61.79 -2.86
N GLU A 26 25.07 62.06 -4.15
CA GLU A 26 25.94 63.08 -4.78
C GLU A 26 27.48 62.94 -4.77
N VAL A 27 28.10 63.08 -5.96
CA VAL A 27 28.75 64.33 -6.42
C VAL A 27 29.49 64.10 -7.78
N ASP A 28 29.14 64.96 -8.74
CA ASP A 28 29.87 65.57 -9.89
C ASP A 28 30.90 64.81 -10.77
N GLY A 29 30.81 65.10 -12.08
CA GLY A 29 32.00 65.45 -12.86
C GLY A 29 31.98 65.17 -14.37
N LEU A 30 31.53 66.17 -15.16
CA LEU A 30 32.12 66.67 -16.43
C LEU A 30 32.33 65.69 -17.61
N GLU A 31 31.54 65.82 -18.69
CA GLU A 31 31.89 66.54 -19.95
C GLU A 31 33.06 65.96 -20.78
N ALA A 32 32.73 65.40 -21.96
CA ALA A 32 33.40 65.59 -23.27
C ALA A 32 32.70 64.64 -24.29
N ARG A 33 31.75 65.10 -25.13
CA ARG A 33 31.92 65.79 -26.44
C ARG A 33 32.90 65.10 -27.42
N ASP A 34 32.29 64.54 -28.47
CA ASP A 34 32.67 64.50 -29.89
C ASP A 34 34.15 64.37 -30.30
N ALA A 35 34.45 63.30 -31.04
CA ALA A 35 35.36 63.35 -32.19
C ALA A 35 35.11 62.16 -33.14
N ASP A 36 34.34 62.42 -34.21
CA ASP A 36 34.56 61.80 -35.51
C ASP A 36 36.03 62.04 -35.93
N ILE A 37 36.74 61.01 -36.43
CA ILE A 37 37.81 61.17 -37.42
C ILE A 37 37.99 59.86 -38.19
N TYR A 38 37.86 60.00 -39.51
CA TYR A 38 38.26 59.08 -40.57
C TYR A 38 39.66 58.49 -40.37
N GLU A 39 39.83 57.19 -40.63
CA GLU A 39 41.05 56.71 -41.28
C GLU A 39 40.75 55.60 -42.29
N LYS A 40 41.05 55.92 -43.55
CA LYS A 40 41.01 55.06 -44.73
C LYS A 40 42.42 54.51 -44.93
N GLY A 41 42.59 53.20 -45.00
CA GLY A 41 43.83 52.55 -45.46
C GLY A 41 43.51 51.14 -45.97
N LEU A 42 43.24 51.00 -47.27
CA LEU A 42 44.20 50.47 -48.26
C LEU A 42 44.55 48.99 -48.07
N TYR A 43 43.78 48.10 -48.70
CA TYR A 43 44.31 46.96 -49.46
C TYR A 43 43.33 46.61 -50.59
N GLU A 44 43.72 46.91 -51.83
CA GLU A 44 43.14 46.33 -53.02
C GLU A 44 43.49 44.83 -53.05
N ARG A 45 42.50 43.97 -53.29
CA ARG A 45 42.72 42.67 -53.89
C ARG A 45 41.59 42.39 -54.87
N ASP A 46 41.87 42.68 -56.13
CA ASP A 46 41.19 42.09 -57.27
C ASP A 46 41.18 40.57 -57.14
N SER A 47 39.99 39.97 -57.11
CA SER A 47 39.76 38.59 -57.55
C SER A 47 38.26 38.41 -57.75
N SER A 48 37.88 38.24 -59.02
CA SER A 48 36.55 37.84 -59.50
C SER A 48 35.91 36.75 -58.62
N PRO A 49 34.62 36.83 -58.23
CA PRO A 49 33.97 35.73 -57.55
C PRO A 49 33.66 34.62 -58.57
N GLU A 50 34.37 33.50 -58.48
CA GLU A 50 33.81 32.22 -58.92
C GLU A 50 32.47 31.99 -58.20
N PRO A 51 31.46 31.38 -58.85
CA PRO A 51 30.20 31.10 -58.20
C PRO A 51 30.39 29.97 -57.19
N PHE A 52 30.68 30.34 -55.94
CA PHE A 52 30.61 29.43 -54.81
C PHE A 52 29.17 28.94 -54.69
N GLN A 53 28.92 27.69 -55.08
CA GLN A 53 27.68 27.02 -54.74
C GLN A 53 27.57 26.98 -53.22
N HIS A 54 26.68 27.80 -52.70
CA HIS A 54 26.37 27.85 -51.28
C HIS A 54 25.55 26.60 -50.96
N ASP A 55 26.22 25.51 -50.59
CA ASP A 55 25.57 24.33 -50.00
C ASP A 55 24.98 24.74 -48.64
N HIS A 56 23.77 25.31 -48.64
CA HIS A 56 23.03 25.73 -47.46
C HIS A 56 22.46 24.54 -46.67
N LYS A 57 23.29 23.54 -46.33
CA LYS A 57 22.90 22.48 -45.41
C LYS A 57 23.14 22.94 -43.97
N CYS A 58 22.06 23.19 -43.24
CA CYS A 58 22.12 23.42 -41.80
C CYS A 58 22.25 22.08 -41.09
N ASN A 59 23.50 21.62 -40.95
CA ASN A 59 23.85 20.32 -40.38
C ASN A 59 23.58 20.23 -38.87
N GLN A 60 23.36 21.36 -38.19
CA GLN A 60 23.01 21.38 -36.76
C GLN A 60 21.50 21.35 -36.59
N GLN A 61 21.02 20.36 -35.85
CA GLN A 61 19.64 20.33 -35.38
C GLN A 61 19.42 21.46 -34.36
N GLU A 62 18.33 22.19 -34.52
CA GLU A 62 17.94 23.24 -33.57
C GLU A 62 17.28 22.63 -32.33
N SER A 63 17.79 22.98 -31.14
CA SER A 63 17.36 22.41 -29.86
C SER A 63 15.93 22.78 -29.45
N ARG A 64 15.39 23.89 -29.97
CA ARG A 64 14.00 24.36 -29.80
C ARG A 64 13.02 23.66 -30.74
N CYS A 65 13.51 22.86 -31.69
CA CYS A 65 12.70 22.02 -32.56
C CYS A 65 12.58 20.61 -31.99
N GLU A 66 11.36 20.07 -32.00
CA GLU A 66 11.08 18.71 -31.56
C GLU A 66 12.01 17.69 -32.25
N PRO A 67 12.65 16.78 -31.48
CA PRO A 67 13.57 15.79 -32.02
C PRO A 67 12.98 14.98 -33.18
N GLY A 68 13.76 14.87 -34.27
CA GLY A 68 13.35 14.16 -35.48
C GLY A 68 12.56 14.99 -36.49
N HIS A 69 12.25 16.27 -36.19
CA HIS A 69 11.47 17.13 -37.07
C HIS A 69 12.26 18.28 -37.72
N TRP A 70 13.59 18.30 -37.57
CA TRP A 70 14.46 19.27 -38.24
C TRP A 70 14.77 18.84 -39.68
N ASN A 71 14.48 19.71 -40.65
CA ASN A 71 14.86 19.51 -42.04
C ASN A 71 16.14 20.29 -42.35
N SER A 72 17.26 19.58 -42.46
CA SER A 72 18.59 20.15 -42.72
C SER A 72 18.77 20.76 -44.10
N ASN A 73 17.98 20.36 -45.10
CA ASN A 73 18.03 20.91 -46.47
C ASN A 73 17.33 22.28 -46.57
N SER A 74 16.33 22.53 -45.72
CA SER A 74 15.56 23.79 -45.70
C SER A 74 15.82 24.65 -44.47
N CYS A 75 16.60 24.13 -43.51
CA CYS A 75 16.87 24.76 -42.22
C CYS A 75 15.59 25.13 -41.46
N LYS A 76 14.57 24.26 -41.52
CA LYS A 76 13.24 24.49 -40.94
C LYS A 76 12.81 23.34 -40.04
N CYS A 77 12.12 23.69 -38.96
CA CYS A 77 11.42 22.75 -38.12
C CYS A 77 10.04 22.46 -38.70
N ASN A 78 9.75 21.18 -38.93
CA ASN A 78 8.44 20.71 -39.39
C ASN A 78 7.57 20.15 -38.24
N GLY A 79 8.05 20.26 -37.00
CA GLY A 79 7.41 19.74 -35.79
C GLY A 79 7.07 20.86 -34.82
N LYS A 80 6.93 20.53 -33.54
CA LYS A 80 6.72 21.56 -32.50
C LYS A 80 7.98 22.39 -32.30
N TRP A 81 7.80 23.70 -32.31
CA TRP A 81 8.81 24.69 -31.96
C TRP A 81 8.49 25.30 -30.61
N CYS A 82 9.45 25.30 -29.69
CA CYS A 82 9.29 25.87 -28.37
C CYS A 82 10.42 26.86 -28.06
N ASP A 83 10.13 28.16 -28.10
CA ASP A 83 11.12 29.22 -27.87
C ASP A 83 11.77 29.17 -26.48
N GLN A 84 11.05 28.65 -25.50
CA GLN A 84 11.51 28.50 -24.12
C GLN A 84 12.12 27.13 -23.82
N PHE A 85 12.54 26.38 -24.85
CA PHE A 85 13.17 25.07 -24.64
C PHE A 85 14.34 25.20 -23.67
N ASP A 86 14.25 24.45 -22.57
CA ASP A 86 15.30 24.37 -21.56
C ASP A 86 16.09 23.06 -21.76
N PRO A 87 17.34 23.11 -22.28
CA PRO A 87 18.16 21.92 -22.48
C PRO A 87 18.55 21.23 -21.17
N ASN A 88 18.47 21.91 -20.02
CA ASN A 88 18.73 21.32 -18.71
C ASN A 88 17.49 20.61 -18.13
N CYS A 89 16.34 20.74 -18.78
CA CYS A 89 15.13 20.06 -18.39
C CYS A 89 15.11 18.60 -18.88
N ASN A 90 15.32 17.67 -17.95
CA ASN A 90 15.27 16.23 -18.22
C ASN A 90 13.88 15.68 -18.59
N ASN A 91 12.80 16.45 -18.41
CA ASN A 91 11.43 16.01 -18.67
C ASN A 91 10.61 17.11 -19.39
N TRP A 92 11.11 17.53 -20.54
CA TRP A 92 10.47 18.56 -21.36
C TRP A 92 9.19 18.04 -22.03
N SER A 93 8.13 18.84 -22.00
CA SER A 93 6.89 18.55 -22.76
C SER A 93 6.83 19.38 -24.04
N TRP A 94 7.05 18.76 -25.19
CA TRP A 94 6.93 19.40 -26.52
C TRP A 94 5.51 19.93 -26.81
N ASN A 95 4.47 19.24 -26.31
CA ASN A 95 3.09 19.68 -26.48
C ASN A 95 2.73 20.93 -25.66
N LYS A 96 3.33 21.10 -24.48
CA LYS A 96 3.03 22.22 -23.57
C LYS A 96 4.12 23.30 -23.58
N CYS A 97 5.20 23.10 -24.34
CA CYS A 97 6.41 23.90 -24.35
C CYS A 97 6.87 24.32 -22.94
N LYS A 98 6.95 23.37 -22.02
CA LYS A 98 7.42 23.63 -20.66
C LYS A 98 8.11 22.43 -20.03
N CYS A 99 9.03 22.72 -19.13
CA CYS A 99 9.65 21.70 -18.29
C CYS A 99 8.63 21.13 -17.31
N ILE A 100 8.43 19.82 -17.33
CA ILE A 100 7.65 19.13 -16.30
C ILE A 100 8.56 18.96 -15.09
N LYS A 101 8.13 19.48 -13.93
CA LYS A 101 8.88 19.37 -12.67
C LYS A 101 9.20 17.89 -12.42
N LYS A 102 10.49 17.56 -12.29
CA LYS A 102 10.91 16.21 -11.92
C LYS A 102 10.49 15.99 -10.47
N CYS A 103 9.53 15.10 -10.22
CA CYS A 103 9.19 14.72 -8.87
C CYS A 103 10.32 13.84 -8.32
N ASP A 104 10.76 14.07 -7.09
CA ASP A 104 11.80 13.24 -6.43
C ASP A 104 11.37 11.77 -6.29
N GLY A 105 10.06 11.52 -6.37
CA GLY A 105 9.44 10.21 -6.40
C GLY A 105 7.99 10.31 -5.90
N PRO A 106 7.22 9.22 -5.99
CA PRO A 106 5.92 9.15 -5.33
C PRO A 106 6.11 9.09 -3.82
N ASP A 107 5.34 9.91 -3.09
CA ASP A 107 5.35 9.88 -1.61
C ASP A 107 4.84 8.52 -1.11
N ARG A 108 5.56 7.92 -0.16
CA ARG A 108 5.22 6.62 0.43
C ARG A 108 3.90 6.63 1.21
N HIS A 109 3.41 7.79 1.63
CA HIS A 109 2.10 7.93 2.28
C HIS A 109 0.95 8.01 1.28
N CYS A 110 1.24 8.16 -0.01
CA CYS A 110 0.26 8.10 -1.09
C CYS A 110 0.06 6.64 -1.51
N LYS A 111 -1.20 6.23 -1.66
CA LYS A 111 -1.52 4.90 -2.16
C LYS A 111 -0.88 4.69 -3.56
N PRO A 112 -0.23 3.53 -3.80
CA PRO A 112 0.29 3.19 -5.11
C PRO A 112 -0.78 3.35 -6.20
N GLY A 113 -0.44 4.10 -7.25
CA GLY A 113 -1.34 4.44 -8.36
C GLY A 113 -2.04 5.80 -8.24
N ASP A 114 -2.05 6.42 -7.05
CA ASP A 114 -2.77 7.70 -6.81
C ASP A 114 -1.86 8.94 -6.93
N TRP A 115 -0.59 8.76 -7.27
CA TRP A 115 0.38 9.84 -7.44
C TRP A 115 0.28 10.51 -8.82
N ASP A 116 0.11 11.84 -8.84
CA ASP A 116 0.13 12.62 -10.09
C ASP A 116 1.52 13.20 -10.34
N TRP A 117 2.19 12.68 -11.36
CA TRP A 117 3.50 13.10 -11.84
C TRP A 117 3.54 14.51 -12.42
N ASN A 118 2.41 15.08 -12.87
CA ASN A 118 2.39 16.46 -13.39
C ASN A 118 2.42 17.49 -12.26
N SER A 119 1.74 17.20 -11.15
CA SER A 119 1.64 18.10 -10.00
C SER A 119 2.58 17.74 -8.85
N CYS A 120 3.25 16.58 -8.92
CA CYS A 120 4.03 15.99 -7.82
C CYS A 120 3.24 15.94 -6.50
N ARG A 121 1.99 15.47 -6.58
CA ARG A 121 1.07 15.40 -5.44
C ARG A 121 0.23 14.14 -5.53
N CYS A 122 -0.18 13.63 -4.37
CA CYS A 122 -1.17 12.56 -4.29
C CYS A 122 -2.56 13.12 -4.61
N LYS A 123 -3.24 12.56 -5.61
CA LYS A 123 -4.62 12.93 -5.96
C LYS A 123 -5.68 12.01 -5.37
N GLY A 124 -5.27 10.85 -4.88
CA GLY A 124 -6.16 9.87 -4.28
C GLY A 124 -5.95 9.71 -2.78
N LYS A 125 -5.83 8.47 -2.32
CA LYS A 125 -5.80 8.13 -0.91
C LYS A 125 -4.43 8.44 -0.31
N TRP A 126 -4.43 9.30 0.71
CA TRP A 126 -3.28 9.60 1.55
C TRP A 126 -3.45 8.98 2.94
N CYS A 127 -2.40 8.35 3.45
CA CYS A 127 -2.34 7.83 4.80
C CYS A 127 -1.07 8.35 5.51
N GLY A 128 -1.21 9.43 6.30
CA GLY A 128 -0.07 10.07 6.98
C GLY A 128 0.62 9.20 8.05
N ASN A 129 -0.02 8.10 8.44
CA ASN A 129 0.52 7.12 9.38
C ASN A 129 0.99 5.83 8.67
N TYR A 130 1.29 5.90 7.37
CA TYR A 130 1.78 4.75 6.62
C TYR A 130 3.01 4.14 7.29
N ASP A 131 2.94 2.84 7.56
CA ASP A 131 4.03 2.08 8.17
C ASP A 131 4.63 1.14 7.13
N SER A 132 5.85 1.43 6.68
CA SER A 132 6.58 0.60 5.71
C SER A 132 6.97 -0.77 6.26
N ASN A 133 6.98 -0.96 7.58
CA ASN A 133 7.27 -2.25 8.20
C ASN A 133 6.02 -3.15 8.27
N CYS A 134 4.84 -2.61 7.92
CA CYS A 134 3.62 -3.37 7.88
C CYS A 134 3.47 -4.16 6.57
N ASN A 135 3.67 -5.48 6.64
CA ASN A 135 3.51 -6.36 5.48
C ASN A 135 2.09 -6.46 4.92
N ASN A 136 1.06 -6.08 5.69
CA ASN A 136 -0.35 -6.18 5.27
C ASN A 136 -1.10 -4.86 5.50
N TRP A 137 -0.58 -3.78 4.93
CA TRP A 137 -1.18 -2.45 5.06
C TRP A 137 -2.54 -2.35 4.36
N SER A 138 -3.52 -1.73 5.02
CA SER A 138 -4.80 -1.38 4.40
C SER A 138 -4.85 0.10 4.04
N TRP A 139 -4.69 0.43 2.77
CA TRP A 139 -4.82 1.80 2.25
C TRP A 139 -6.20 2.43 2.51
N ASN A 140 -7.28 1.65 2.43
CA ASN A 140 -8.63 2.17 2.67
C ASN A 140 -8.83 2.63 4.12
N LYS A 141 -8.31 1.86 5.08
CA LYS A 141 -8.46 2.12 6.52
C LYS A 141 -7.26 2.85 7.14
N CYS A 142 -6.22 3.13 6.35
CA CYS A 142 -4.94 3.67 6.80
C CYS A 142 -4.42 3.00 8.07
N LYS A 143 -4.36 1.67 8.06
CA LYS A 143 -3.88 0.90 9.20
C LYS A 143 -3.22 -0.39 8.79
N CYS A 144 -2.24 -0.81 9.59
CA CYS A 144 -1.66 -2.13 9.46
C CYS A 144 -2.70 -3.18 9.84
N LYS A 145 -2.95 -4.16 8.95
CA LYS A 145 -3.76 -5.31 9.34
C LYS A 145 -2.92 -6.21 10.22
N LYS A 146 -3.49 -6.62 11.34
CA LYS A 146 -2.87 -7.62 12.20
C LYS A 146 -2.78 -8.93 11.40
N VAL A 147 -1.57 -9.47 11.27
CA VAL A 147 -1.36 -10.79 10.67
C VAL A 147 -1.33 -11.79 11.82
N CYS A 148 -2.20 -12.79 11.76
CA CYS A 148 -2.18 -13.92 12.68
C CYS A 148 -1.59 -15.09 11.91
N ASN A 149 -0.45 -15.60 12.35
CA ASN A 149 0.21 -16.72 11.70
C ASN A 149 -0.53 -18.04 11.99
N GLU A 150 -1.11 -18.15 13.19
CA GLU A 150 -1.86 -19.32 13.64
C GLU A 150 -3.11 -18.89 14.40
N ALA A 151 -4.14 -19.74 14.36
CA ALA A 151 -5.30 -19.61 15.23
C ALA A 151 -4.98 -20.15 16.62
N ASP A 152 -5.54 -19.54 17.67
CA ASP A 152 -5.42 -20.07 19.03
C ASP A 152 -6.06 -21.47 19.11
N ARG A 153 -5.28 -22.45 19.54
CA ARG A 153 -5.70 -23.86 19.65
C ARG A 153 -6.82 -24.07 20.66
N HIS A 154 -7.07 -23.13 21.57
CA HIS A 154 -8.19 -23.19 22.53
C HIS A 154 -9.48 -22.59 21.95
N CYS A 155 -9.39 -21.89 20.81
CA CYS A 155 -10.56 -21.40 20.10
C CYS A 155 -11.14 -22.48 19.20
N LYS A 156 -12.46 -22.62 19.18
CA LYS A 156 -13.12 -23.47 18.19
C LYS A 156 -12.70 -22.99 16.78
N PRO A 157 -12.26 -23.88 15.87
CA PRO A 157 -11.71 -23.48 14.58
C PRO A 157 -12.60 -22.56 13.73
N SER A 158 -13.92 -22.73 13.78
CA SER A 158 -14.89 -21.89 13.07
C SER A 158 -15.06 -20.49 13.64
N ASP A 159 -14.58 -20.25 14.86
CA ASP A 159 -14.88 -19.06 15.65
C ASP A 159 -13.69 -18.08 15.73
N TRP A 160 -12.56 -18.44 15.11
CA TRP A 160 -11.38 -17.59 15.02
C TRP A 160 -11.55 -16.49 13.97
N ASP A 161 -11.40 -15.22 14.36
CA ASP A 161 -11.38 -14.10 13.42
C ASP A 161 -9.95 -13.73 13.02
N TRP A 162 -9.59 -14.11 11.78
CA TRP A 162 -8.32 -13.78 11.15
C TRP A 162 -8.07 -12.27 10.99
N ASN A 163 -9.11 -11.42 10.98
CA ASN A 163 -8.91 -9.97 10.86
C ASN A 163 -8.49 -9.30 12.17
N SER A 164 -8.93 -9.84 13.31
CA SER A 164 -8.61 -9.30 14.64
C SER A 164 -7.66 -10.17 15.45
N CYS A 165 -7.33 -11.36 14.96
CA CYS A 165 -6.54 -12.38 15.65
C CYS A 165 -7.12 -12.71 17.03
N ARG A 166 -8.43 -12.95 17.07
CA ARG A 166 -9.16 -13.22 18.31
C ARG A 166 -10.24 -14.26 18.08
N CYS A 167 -10.47 -15.06 19.12
CA CYS A 167 -11.63 -15.94 19.18
C CYS A 167 -12.88 -15.08 19.41
N LYS A 168 -13.86 -15.15 18.52
CA LYS A 168 -15.14 -14.45 18.67
C LYS A 168 -16.25 -15.30 19.27
N GLY A 169 -16.05 -16.61 19.30
CA GLY A 169 -17.01 -17.57 19.77
C GLY A 169 -16.46 -18.37 20.93
N ARG A 170 -16.56 -19.69 20.81
CA ARG A 170 -16.30 -20.60 21.91
C ARG A 170 -14.80 -20.81 22.11
N TRP A 171 -14.38 -20.55 23.34
CA TRP A 171 -13.03 -20.77 23.82
C TRP A 171 -13.05 -21.82 24.94
N CYS A 172 -12.19 -22.83 24.82
CA CYS A 172 -12.07 -23.93 25.77
C CYS A 172 -10.65 -23.93 26.36
N GLY A 173 -10.47 -23.33 27.54
CA GLY A 173 -9.16 -23.23 28.20
C GLY A 173 -8.54 -24.55 28.62
N ASN A 174 -9.33 -25.62 28.66
CA ASN A 174 -8.91 -26.99 28.95
C ASN A 174 -8.77 -27.84 27.68
N TYR A 175 -8.64 -27.23 26.50
CA TYR A 175 -8.47 -27.95 25.24
C TYR A 175 -7.27 -28.91 25.32
N ASP A 176 -7.54 -30.20 25.07
CA ASP A 176 -6.53 -31.23 25.02
C ASP A 176 -6.31 -31.67 23.57
N SER A 177 -5.14 -31.34 23.01
CA SER A 177 -4.76 -31.74 21.65
C SER A 177 -4.60 -33.25 21.47
N ASN A 178 -4.46 -34.01 22.55
CA ASN A 178 -4.36 -35.47 22.49
C ASN A 178 -5.75 -36.14 22.46
N CYS A 179 -6.81 -35.38 22.73
CA CYS A 179 -8.16 -35.89 22.66
C CYS A 179 -8.60 -36.09 21.20
N LYS A 180 -8.77 -37.35 20.77
CA LYS A 180 -9.23 -37.69 19.41
C LYS A 180 -10.63 -37.14 19.09
N ASN A 181 -11.53 -37.09 20.08
CA ASN A 181 -12.92 -36.69 19.91
C ASN A 181 -13.29 -35.53 20.83
N TRP A 182 -12.64 -34.38 20.65
CA TRP A 182 -12.93 -33.18 21.42
C TRP A 182 -14.31 -32.60 21.07
N ASN A 183 -15.15 -32.36 22.08
CA ASN A 183 -16.41 -31.65 21.92
C ASN A 183 -16.22 -30.17 22.24
N TRP A 184 -16.13 -29.35 21.19
CA TRP A 184 -16.01 -27.90 21.32
C TRP A 184 -17.19 -27.26 22.04
N ASN A 185 -18.40 -27.80 21.96
CA ASN A 185 -19.59 -27.19 22.59
C ASN A 185 -19.59 -27.39 24.12
N THR A 186 -19.07 -28.51 24.61
CA THR A 186 -19.02 -28.78 26.06
C THR A 186 -17.61 -28.58 26.65
N CYS A 187 -16.61 -28.29 25.82
CA CYS A 187 -15.20 -28.22 26.20
C CYS A 187 -14.74 -29.48 26.95
N GLN A 188 -15.09 -30.65 26.41
CA GLN A 188 -14.76 -31.94 27.00
C GLN A 188 -14.29 -32.91 25.94
N CYS A 189 -13.32 -33.72 26.30
CA CYS A 189 -12.97 -34.88 25.51
C CYS A 189 -14.08 -35.93 25.63
N LYS A 190 -14.66 -36.39 24.52
CA LYS A 190 -15.55 -37.56 24.56
C LYS A 190 -14.74 -38.75 25.02
N LYS A 191 -15.18 -39.42 26.10
CA LYS A 191 -14.65 -40.72 26.47
C LYS A 191 -14.88 -41.69 25.30
N VAL A 192 -13.80 -42.30 24.82
CA VAL A 192 -13.87 -43.40 23.84
C VAL A 192 -13.76 -44.69 24.63
N CYS A 193 -14.83 -45.48 24.67
CA CYS A 193 -14.77 -46.81 25.28
C CYS A 193 -14.26 -47.78 24.23
N HIS A 194 -13.11 -48.40 24.47
CA HIS A 194 -12.55 -49.39 23.55
C HIS A 194 -13.21 -50.76 23.68
N GLN A 195 -13.75 -51.07 24.87
CA GLN A 195 -14.44 -52.30 25.16
C GLN A 195 -15.55 -52.03 26.18
N ALA A 196 -16.66 -52.77 26.06
CA ALA A 196 -17.69 -52.80 27.09
C ALA A 196 -17.19 -53.62 28.29
N ASP A 197 -17.56 -53.22 29.52
CA ASP A 197 -17.21 -54.02 30.70
C ASP A 197 -17.90 -55.41 30.62
N PRO A 198 -17.15 -56.51 30.75
CA PRO A 198 -17.70 -57.85 30.67
C PRO A 198 -18.70 -58.18 31.79
N HIS A 199 -18.75 -57.42 32.89
CA HIS A 199 -19.74 -57.62 33.96
C HIS A 199 -21.08 -56.91 33.69
N CYS A 200 -21.13 -56.05 32.66
CA CYS A 200 -22.35 -55.40 32.22
C CYS A 200 -23.05 -56.22 31.14
N LYS A 201 -24.38 -56.34 31.23
CA LYS A 201 -25.17 -56.93 30.15
C LYS A 201 -24.87 -56.16 28.85
N PRO A 202 -24.49 -56.82 27.73
CA PRO A 202 -23.99 -56.12 26.53
C PRO A 202 -24.90 -55.01 25.98
N GLN A 203 -26.22 -55.17 26.13
CA GLN A 203 -27.23 -54.20 25.68
C GLN A 203 -27.34 -52.97 26.58
N ASP A 204 -26.87 -53.07 27.82
CA ASP A 204 -26.99 -52.05 28.86
C ASP A 204 -25.74 -51.15 28.96
N TRP A 205 -24.71 -51.43 28.16
CA TRP A 205 -23.48 -50.62 28.13
C TRP A 205 -23.69 -49.30 27.40
N ASP A 206 -23.47 -48.18 28.10
CA ASP A 206 -23.50 -46.85 27.53
C ASP A 206 -22.14 -46.46 26.94
N TRP A 207 -22.01 -46.64 25.63
CA TRP A 207 -20.83 -46.27 24.85
C TRP A 207 -20.50 -44.77 24.87
N ASN A 208 -21.44 -43.88 25.24
CA ASN A 208 -21.16 -42.44 25.30
C ASN A 208 -20.51 -42.03 26.62
N ASN A 209 -20.80 -42.75 27.71
CA ASN A 209 -20.28 -42.42 29.05
C ASN A 209 -19.34 -43.49 29.62
N CYS A 210 -19.14 -44.59 28.90
CA CYS A 210 -18.36 -45.76 29.31
C CYS A 210 -18.77 -46.29 30.68
N ARG A 211 -20.07 -46.57 30.84
CA ARG A 211 -20.63 -47.12 32.07
C ARG A 211 -21.80 -48.05 31.77
N CYS A 212 -22.03 -49.02 32.65
CA CYS A 212 -23.25 -49.81 32.59
C CYS A 212 -24.44 -48.98 33.09
N ARG A 213 -25.54 -48.97 32.33
CA ARG A 213 -26.80 -48.31 32.74
C ARG A 213 -27.86 -49.27 33.26
N GLY A 214 -27.64 -50.57 33.07
CA GLY A 214 -28.62 -51.60 33.40
C GLY A 214 -28.01 -52.67 34.28
N LYS A 215 -28.20 -53.93 33.90
CA LYS A 215 -27.84 -55.06 34.75
C LYS A 215 -26.33 -55.29 34.78
N TRP A 216 -25.83 -55.28 36.01
CA TRP A 216 -24.44 -55.57 36.36
C TRP A 216 -24.38 -56.85 37.17
N CYS A 217 -23.47 -57.76 36.80
CA CYS A 217 -23.24 -59.01 37.49
C CYS A 217 -21.78 -59.10 37.91
N ASP A 218 -21.47 -58.78 39.17
CA ASP A 218 -20.10 -58.81 39.72
C ASP A 218 -19.45 -60.20 39.64
N ASN A 219 -20.27 -61.25 39.59
CA ASN A 219 -19.83 -62.64 39.52
C ASN A 219 -19.81 -63.19 38.08
N PHE A 220 -19.80 -62.32 37.06
CA PHE A 220 -19.78 -62.75 35.67
C PHE A 220 -18.59 -63.67 35.39
N GLN A 221 -18.89 -64.79 34.73
CA GLN A 221 -17.91 -65.82 34.39
C GLN A 221 -17.79 -65.90 32.86
N PRO A 222 -16.68 -65.43 32.26
CA PRO A 222 -16.53 -65.40 30.80
C PRO A 222 -16.47 -66.79 30.17
N ASN A 223 -16.19 -67.84 30.95
CA ASN A 223 -16.17 -69.23 30.53
C ASN A 223 -17.54 -69.94 30.67
N CYS A 224 -18.59 -69.24 31.12
CA CYS A 224 -19.93 -69.80 31.15
C CYS A 224 -20.62 -69.66 29.79
N ASN A 225 -20.81 -70.78 29.09
CA ASN A 225 -21.44 -70.80 27.76
C ASN A 225 -22.92 -70.34 27.75
N ASN A 226 -23.61 -70.43 28.89
CA ASN A 226 -25.03 -70.06 29.00
C ASN A 226 -25.26 -69.19 30.25
N TRP A 227 -24.72 -67.98 30.23
CA TRP A 227 -24.89 -67.01 31.31
C TRP A 227 -26.30 -66.40 31.31
N ASN A 228 -26.96 -66.42 32.47
CA ASN A 228 -28.21 -65.70 32.68
C ASN A 228 -27.95 -64.33 33.31
N TRP A 229 -28.12 -63.27 32.52
CA TRP A 229 -27.95 -61.89 32.95
C TRP A 229 -29.01 -61.38 33.93
N ASP A 230 -30.20 -61.97 33.96
CA ASP A 230 -31.28 -61.51 34.84
C ASP A 230 -31.08 -62.01 36.28
N ASN A 231 -30.52 -63.22 36.42
CA ASN A 231 -30.25 -63.86 37.71
C ASN A 231 -28.76 -63.90 38.09
N CYS A 232 -27.88 -63.34 37.24
CA CYS A 232 -26.43 -63.37 37.39
C CYS A 232 -25.87 -64.76 37.75
N ARG A 233 -26.24 -65.79 36.99
CA ARG A 233 -25.81 -67.18 37.24
C ARG A 233 -25.56 -67.93 35.94
N CYS A 234 -24.59 -68.83 35.97
CA CYS A 234 -24.37 -69.78 34.90
C CYS A 234 -25.47 -70.84 34.89
N LYS A 235 -26.14 -71.04 33.75
CA LYS A 235 -27.07 -72.15 33.57
C LYS A 235 -26.29 -73.40 33.21
N HIS A 236 -26.17 -74.33 34.15
CA HIS A 236 -25.76 -75.69 33.83
C HIS A 236 -26.98 -76.43 33.28
N HIS A 237 -26.86 -77.03 32.09
CA HIS A 237 -27.84 -78.00 31.64
C HIS A 237 -27.95 -79.09 32.71
N LYS A 238 -29.14 -79.27 33.29
CA LYS A 238 -29.44 -80.54 33.97
C LYS A 238 -29.48 -81.58 32.86
N SER A 239 -28.47 -82.44 32.81
CA SER A 239 -28.51 -83.72 32.09
C SER A 239 -29.63 -84.58 32.64
#